data_AF-A0A933BW76-F1
#
_entry.id   AF-A0A933BW76-F1
#
_cell.length_a   1.000
_cell.length_b   1.000
_cell.length_c   1.000
_cell.angle_alpha   90.00
_cell.angle_beta   90.00
_cell.angle_gamma   90.00
#
_symmetry.space_group_name_H-M   'P 1'
#
loop_
_entity.id
_entity.type
_entity.pdbx_description
1 polymer ?
#
loop_
_entity_poly.entity_id
_entity_poly.type
_entity_poly.pdbx_seq_one_letter_code
_entity_poly.pdbx_strand_id
1 'polypeptide(L)'
;MKKVLLQLDSDKHPSAFDRIVALDAGADEVLSYGGVLPGEVAPLVHGAIFTRGPQELRHTAIWVGGSDTAAGEALLEAAKKAFFGPFQVSLMMDSNGCNTTAAAAVARLAGVMNLQGTRAVILAGTGPVGVRAAVLFAREGASVTLSSRSIERAQVACERLKARFGVEVTPVEAKNEGGVARALEGAQVCVTAGAAGTTVLPRAIWGKHATLKAMADVNAVPPLGIEGIEATDKGIEREGKKVFGALGVGGLKMKVHKACMVRLFERNDQVLDLEAIYSVARSL
;
A
#
# COMPACT_ATOMS: atom_id res chain seq x y z
N MET A 1 18.63 -6.88 24.26
CA MET A 1 18.41 -8.16 23.55
C MET A 1 18.43 -7.91 22.05
N LYS A 2 18.87 -8.86 21.20
CA LYS A 2 18.85 -8.69 19.73
C LYS A 2 17.41 -8.54 19.21
N LYS A 3 17.19 -7.60 18.29
CA LYS A 3 15.95 -7.41 17.53
C LYS A 3 15.86 -8.44 16.40
N VAL A 4 14.96 -9.40 16.54
CA VAL A 4 14.80 -10.50 15.58
C VAL A 4 13.48 -10.32 14.84
N LEU A 5 13.55 -10.22 13.52
CA LEU A 5 12.38 -10.17 12.66
C LEU A 5 12.15 -11.55 12.03
N LEU A 6 10.96 -12.12 12.20
CA LEU A 6 10.52 -13.27 11.42
C LEU A 6 9.79 -12.76 10.18
N GLN A 7 10.33 -13.03 9.00
CA GLN A 7 9.68 -12.76 7.72
C GLN A 7 8.93 -14.01 7.27
N LEU A 8 7.61 -13.89 7.18
CA LEU A 8 6.70 -14.90 6.62
C LEU A 8 6.31 -14.44 5.22
N ASP A 9 6.85 -15.09 4.21
CA ASP A 9 6.63 -14.75 2.81
C ASP A 9 5.79 -15.84 2.13
N SER A 10 4.71 -15.43 1.46
CA SER A 10 3.85 -16.37 0.73
C SER A 10 4.52 -16.90 -0.54
N ASP A 11 5.50 -16.17 -1.08
CA ASP A 11 6.24 -16.60 -2.26
C ASP A 11 7.30 -17.63 -1.88
N LYS A 12 7.63 -18.53 -2.80
CA LYS A 12 8.67 -19.56 -2.61
C LYS A 12 10.00 -18.98 -2.11
N HIS A 13 10.36 -17.80 -2.60
CA HIS A 13 11.59 -17.11 -2.23
C HIS A 13 11.25 -15.82 -1.48
N PRO A 14 11.67 -15.69 -0.22
CA PRO A 14 11.43 -14.47 0.54
C PRO A 14 12.03 -13.25 -0.14
N SER A 15 11.28 -12.15 -0.15
CA SER A 15 11.70 -10.88 -0.75
C SER A 15 13.03 -10.37 -0.20
N ALA A 16 14.05 -10.29 -1.07
CA ALA A 16 15.34 -9.69 -0.71
C ALA A 16 15.20 -8.20 -0.39
N PHE A 17 14.27 -7.52 -1.05
CA PHE A 17 13.97 -6.10 -0.80
C PHE A 17 13.55 -5.90 0.65
N ASP A 18 12.59 -6.67 1.15
CA ASP A 18 12.05 -6.49 2.50
C ASP A 18 13.10 -6.84 3.56
N ARG A 19 13.93 -7.86 3.31
CA ARG A 19 15.05 -8.22 4.19
C ARG A 19 16.07 -7.09 4.32
N ILE A 20 16.49 -6.50 3.20
CA ILE A 20 17.46 -5.39 3.20
C ILE A 20 16.87 -4.19 3.93
N VAL A 21 15.60 -3.84 3.69
CA VAL A 21 14.96 -2.71 4.36
C VAL A 21 14.82 -2.92 5.86
N ALA A 22 14.52 -4.15 6.30
CA ALA A 22 14.46 -4.49 7.72
C ALA A 22 15.83 -4.33 8.42
N LEU A 23 16.90 -4.82 7.80
CA LEU A 23 18.27 -4.66 8.33
C LEU A 23 18.68 -3.18 8.37
N ASP A 24 18.43 -2.44 7.29
CA ASP A 24 18.63 -0.99 7.22
C ASP A 24 17.84 -0.20 8.28
N ALA A 25 16.72 -0.75 8.75
CA ALA A 25 15.85 -0.15 9.76
C ALA A 25 16.19 -0.61 11.19
N GLY A 26 17.26 -1.38 11.37
CA GLY A 26 17.79 -1.74 12.68
C GLY A 26 17.24 -3.06 13.26
N ALA A 27 16.73 -3.97 12.43
CA ALA A 27 16.67 -5.38 12.81
C ALA A 27 18.09 -5.96 12.88
N ASP A 28 18.42 -6.69 13.95
CA ASP A 28 19.73 -7.32 14.11
C ASP A 28 19.82 -8.65 13.33
N GLU A 29 18.68 -9.33 13.15
CA GLU A 29 18.57 -10.60 12.44
C GLU A 29 17.21 -10.68 11.73
N VAL A 30 17.19 -11.23 10.52
CA VAL A 30 15.95 -11.51 9.78
C VAL A 30 15.88 -13.00 9.42
N LEU A 31 14.98 -13.72 10.10
CA LEU A 31 14.69 -15.13 9.87
C LEU A 31 13.58 -15.25 8.82
N SER A 32 13.95 -15.64 7.61
CA SER A 32 13.05 -15.63 6.44
C SER A 32 12.54 -17.02 6.09
N TYR A 33 11.22 -17.15 6.01
CA TYR A 33 10.51 -18.35 5.60
C TYR A 33 9.71 -18.03 4.33
N GLY A 34 9.90 -18.82 3.28
CA GLY A 34 9.20 -18.69 2.00
C GLY A 34 8.22 -19.84 1.80
N GLY A 35 7.21 -19.60 0.95
CA GLY A 35 6.15 -20.55 0.65
C GLY A 35 5.23 -20.82 1.85
N VAL A 36 5.14 -19.87 2.79
CA VAL A 36 4.39 -20.06 4.03
C VAL A 36 2.90 -20.11 3.71
N LEU A 37 2.23 -21.17 4.20
CA LEU A 37 0.77 -21.31 4.13
C LEU A 37 0.12 -20.96 5.47
N PRO A 38 -1.17 -20.53 5.50
CA PRO A 38 -1.85 -20.16 6.74
C PRO A 38 -1.83 -21.25 7.83
N GLY A 39 -1.89 -22.52 7.45
CA GLY A 39 -1.84 -23.65 8.39
C GLY A 39 -0.48 -23.86 9.07
N GLU A 40 0.58 -23.26 8.54
CA GLU A 40 1.96 -23.40 9.02
C GLU A 40 2.42 -22.20 9.87
N VAL A 41 1.60 -21.15 9.95
CA VAL A 41 1.94 -19.91 10.66
C VAL A 41 2.02 -20.11 12.17
N ALA A 42 1.10 -20.88 12.76
CA ALA A 42 1.01 -21.06 14.20
C ALA A 42 2.32 -21.57 14.85
N PRO A 43 2.96 -22.66 14.38
CA PRO A 43 4.22 -23.11 14.95
C PRO A 43 5.37 -22.09 14.80
N LEU A 44 5.39 -21.32 13.70
CA LEU A 44 6.37 -20.23 13.51
C LEU A 44 6.16 -19.08 14.51
N VAL A 45 4.90 -18.68 14.71
CA VAL A 45 4.53 -17.68 15.73
C VAL A 45 4.89 -18.17 17.12
N HIS A 46 4.59 -19.43 17.46
CA HIS A 46 4.94 -20.01 18.76
C HIS A 46 6.45 -19.96 19.01
N GLY A 47 7.28 -20.19 17.99
CA GLY A 47 8.73 -19.99 18.07
C GLY A 47 9.13 -18.53 18.39
N ALA A 48 8.38 -17.55 17.90
CA ALA A 48 8.60 -16.14 18.21
C ALA A 48 8.12 -15.73 19.62
N ILE A 49 7.00 -16.29 20.10
CA ILE A 49 6.37 -15.86 21.36
C ILE A 49 6.79 -16.66 22.60
N PHE A 50 7.31 -17.90 22.47
CA PHE A 50 7.72 -18.74 23.61
C PHE A 50 9.21 -18.70 23.94
N THR A 51 10.02 -18.05 23.11
CA THR A 51 11.47 -17.99 23.30
C THR A 51 11.92 -16.86 24.22
N ARG A 52 11.01 -15.96 24.62
CA ARG A 52 11.29 -14.77 25.43
C ARG A 52 10.17 -14.53 26.44
N GLY A 53 10.52 -13.92 27.59
CA GLY A 53 9.52 -13.47 28.56
C GLY A 53 8.69 -12.29 28.03
N PRO A 54 7.47 -12.05 28.55
CA PRO A 54 6.54 -11.05 28.00
C PRO A 54 7.12 -9.64 27.80
N GLN A 55 7.96 -9.14 28.72
CA GLN A 55 8.57 -7.81 28.61
C GLN A 55 9.64 -7.72 27.50
N GLU A 56 10.22 -8.86 27.13
CA GLU A 56 11.26 -8.98 26.11
C GLU A 56 10.69 -9.28 24.72
N LEU A 57 9.39 -9.59 24.61
CA LEU A 57 8.74 -9.89 23.33
C LEU A 57 8.76 -8.72 22.36
N ARG A 58 8.89 -7.47 22.83
CA ARG A 58 9.10 -6.29 21.97
C ARG A 58 10.39 -6.37 21.13
N HIS A 59 11.33 -7.24 21.49
CA HIS A 59 12.54 -7.44 20.71
C HIS A 59 12.35 -8.48 19.59
N THR A 60 11.17 -9.10 19.47
CA THR A 60 10.79 -9.99 18.37
C THR A 60 9.61 -9.38 17.63
N ALA A 61 9.62 -9.46 16.31
CA ALA A 61 8.49 -9.02 15.49
C ALA A 61 8.28 -9.97 14.32
N ILE A 62 7.10 -9.89 13.70
CA ILE A 62 6.77 -10.66 12.50
C ILE A 62 6.41 -9.69 11.38
N TRP A 63 6.97 -9.93 10.20
CA TRP A 63 6.61 -9.29 8.96
C TRP A 63 5.97 -10.31 8.02
N VAL A 64 4.89 -9.91 7.36
CA VAL A 64 4.18 -10.71 6.36
C VAL A 64 4.34 -10.06 4.98
N GLY A 65 4.96 -10.80 4.05
CA GLY A 65 5.35 -10.33 2.72
C GLY A 65 4.68 -11.09 1.57
N GLY A 66 5.43 -11.27 0.48
CA GLY A 66 5.00 -11.97 -0.74
C GLY A 66 4.30 -11.11 -1.77
N SER A 67 4.01 -11.71 -2.92
CA SER A 67 3.44 -11.04 -4.08
C SER A 67 1.91 -11.04 -4.12
N ASP A 68 1.28 -12.03 -3.51
CA ASP A 68 -0.18 -12.14 -3.42
C ASP A 68 -0.70 -11.49 -2.13
N THR A 69 -1.42 -10.40 -2.29
CA THR A 69 -2.00 -9.64 -1.17
C THR A 69 -3.03 -10.46 -0.38
N ALA A 70 -3.85 -11.29 -1.04
CA ALA A 70 -4.82 -12.13 -0.36
C ALA A 70 -4.14 -13.23 0.46
N ALA A 71 -3.04 -13.79 -0.05
CA ALA A 71 -2.22 -14.73 0.70
C ALA A 71 -1.58 -14.06 1.93
N GLY A 72 -0.95 -12.89 1.76
CA GLY A 72 -0.37 -12.13 2.87
C GLY A 72 -1.40 -11.75 3.94
N GLU A 73 -2.61 -11.36 3.53
CA GLU A 73 -3.71 -11.09 4.45
C GLU A 73 -4.12 -12.34 5.25
N ALA A 74 -4.18 -13.51 4.61
CA ALA A 74 -4.48 -14.77 5.28
C ALA A 74 -3.39 -15.17 6.29
N LEU A 75 -2.11 -14.93 5.94
CA LEU A 75 -0.98 -15.16 6.86
C LEU A 75 -1.03 -14.22 8.07
N LEU A 76 -1.34 -12.94 7.88
CA LEU A 76 -1.51 -11.98 8.98
C LEU A 76 -2.62 -12.43 9.94
N GLU A 77 -3.77 -12.82 9.41
CA GLU A 77 -4.88 -13.30 10.24
C GLU A 77 -4.55 -14.60 10.97
N ALA A 78 -3.82 -15.53 10.34
CA ALA A 78 -3.33 -16.73 11.01
C ALA A 78 -2.35 -16.39 12.14
N ALA A 79 -1.48 -15.40 11.94
CA ALA A 79 -0.52 -14.96 12.95
C ALA A 79 -1.24 -14.36 14.16
N LYS A 80 -2.23 -13.49 13.94
CA LYS A 80 -3.06 -12.91 15.00
C LYS A 80 -3.80 -13.97 15.80
N LYS A 81 -4.32 -15.02 15.15
CA LYS A 81 -5.03 -16.12 15.81
C LYS A 81 -4.12 -17.02 16.68
N ALA A 82 -2.83 -17.03 16.41
CA ALA A 82 -1.86 -17.80 17.19
C ALA A 82 -1.42 -17.09 18.49
N PHE A 83 -1.80 -15.83 18.70
CA PHE A 83 -1.55 -15.12 19.94
C PHE A 83 -2.51 -15.50 21.06
N PHE A 84 -2.05 -15.41 22.31
CA PHE A 84 -2.90 -15.58 23.48
C PHE A 84 -2.35 -14.88 24.72
N GLY A 85 -3.24 -14.26 25.51
CA GLY A 85 -2.86 -13.52 26.70
C GLY A 85 -1.75 -12.48 26.41
N PRO A 86 -0.66 -12.44 27.19
CA PRO A 86 0.45 -11.54 26.93
C PRO A 86 1.43 -12.03 25.85
N PHE A 87 1.25 -13.26 25.34
CA PHE A 87 2.15 -13.88 24.37
C PHE A 87 1.78 -13.47 22.94
N GLN A 88 2.26 -12.30 22.57
CA GLN A 88 2.14 -11.69 21.26
C GLN A 88 3.39 -10.88 20.93
N VAL A 89 3.60 -10.66 19.63
CA VAL A 89 4.65 -9.81 19.07
C VAL A 89 4.01 -8.85 18.07
N SER A 90 4.68 -7.73 17.79
CA SER A 90 4.17 -6.80 16.78
C SER A 90 4.20 -7.43 15.40
N LEU A 91 3.16 -7.17 14.61
CA LEU A 91 2.97 -7.67 13.25
C LEU A 91 3.00 -6.51 12.25
N MET A 92 3.55 -6.73 11.06
CA MET A 92 3.36 -5.86 9.90
C MET A 92 3.03 -6.68 8.66
N MET A 93 2.18 -6.15 7.78
CA MET A 93 1.84 -6.76 6.50
C MET A 93 2.02 -5.75 5.36
N ASP A 94 2.76 -6.12 4.32
CA ASP A 94 3.00 -5.26 3.16
C ASP A 94 3.46 -6.05 1.92
N SER A 95 2.60 -6.95 1.41
CA SER A 95 2.88 -7.76 0.21
C SER A 95 3.24 -6.87 -0.99
N ASN A 96 4.48 -6.99 -1.49
CA ASN A 96 5.05 -6.17 -2.56
C ASN A 96 4.85 -4.65 -2.35
N GLY A 97 4.86 -4.17 -1.11
CA GLY A 97 4.71 -2.75 -0.83
C GLY A 97 3.29 -2.20 -1.02
N CYS A 98 2.27 -3.05 -1.06
CA CYS A 98 0.90 -2.62 -1.38
C CYS A 98 0.35 -1.56 -0.40
N ASN A 99 0.60 -1.72 0.90
CA ASN A 99 0.15 -0.81 1.93
C ASN A 99 1.03 0.44 1.98
N THR A 100 2.36 0.26 2.02
CA THR A 100 3.29 1.39 2.16
C THR A 100 3.29 2.31 0.94
N THR A 101 3.13 1.76 -0.28
CA THR A 101 3.05 2.57 -1.51
C THR A 101 1.73 3.33 -1.58
N ALA A 102 0.61 2.67 -1.30
CA ALA A 102 -0.70 3.33 -1.27
C ALA A 102 -0.74 4.43 -0.20
N ALA A 103 -0.25 4.13 1.00
CA ALA A 103 -0.15 5.09 2.09
C ALA A 103 0.69 6.31 1.71
N ALA A 104 1.85 6.09 1.10
CA ALA A 104 2.71 7.17 0.65
C ALA A 104 2.05 8.03 -0.45
N ALA A 105 1.42 7.40 -1.44
CA ALA A 105 0.76 8.11 -2.53
C ALA A 105 -0.38 9.00 -2.01
N VAL A 106 -1.27 8.43 -1.19
CA VAL A 106 -2.41 9.18 -0.63
C VAL A 106 -1.93 10.25 0.35
N ALA A 107 -0.93 9.96 1.19
CA ALA A 107 -0.39 10.96 2.14
C ALA A 107 0.25 12.16 1.41
N ARG A 108 0.94 11.93 0.29
CA ARG A 108 1.49 13.02 -0.55
C ARG A 108 0.39 13.91 -1.11
N LEU A 109 -0.69 13.31 -1.60
CA LEU A 109 -1.83 14.05 -2.16
C LEU A 109 -2.59 14.81 -1.08
N ALA A 110 -2.85 14.16 0.07
CA ALA A 110 -3.44 14.77 1.25
C ALA A 110 -2.55 15.85 1.90
N GLY A 111 -1.26 15.92 1.55
CA GLY A 111 -0.33 16.95 1.98
C GLY A 111 -0.38 18.23 1.15
N VAL A 112 -0.97 18.18 -0.05
CA VAL A 112 -1.07 19.35 -0.96
C VAL A 112 -2.51 19.82 -1.18
N MET A 113 -3.50 19.05 -0.75
CA MET A 113 -4.91 19.44 -0.79
C MET A 113 -5.73 18.68 0.26
N ASN A 114 -6.85 19.27 0.67
CA ASN A 114 -7.87 18.58 1.44
C ASN A 114 -8.60 17.56 0.54
N LEU A 115 -8.73 16.32 1.02
CA LEU A 115 -9.38 15.22 0.29
C LEU A 115 -10.86 15.06 0.67
N GLN A 116 -11.29 15.61 1.81
CA GLN A 116 -12.68 15.52 2.26
C GLN A 116 -13.63 16.12 1.22
N GLY A 117 -14.64 15.35 0.82
CA GLY A 117 -15.65 15.76 -0.16
C GLY A 117 -15.12 15.87 -1.60
N THR A 118 -13.88 15.45 -1.86
CA THR A 118 -13.34 15.45 -3.22
C THR A 118 -13.74 14.20 -4.01
N ARG A 119 -13.74 14.29 -5.34
CA ARG A 119 -13.81 13.12 -6.23
C ARG A 119 -12.39 12.61 -6.51
N ALA A 120 -12.09 11.44 -5.96
CA ALA A 120 -10.82 10.75 -6.14
C ALA A 120 -10.96 9.60 -7.14
N VAL A 121 -10.08 9.55 -8.14
CA VAL A 121 -10.08 8.50 -9.17
C VAL A 121 -8.81 7.67 -9.08
N ILE A 122 -8.95 6.35 -9.02
CA ILE A 122 -7.84 5.41 -9.12
C ILE A 122 -7.93 4.72 -10.48
N LEU A 123 -7.04 5.10 -11.40
CA LEU A 123 -6.96 4.48 -12.72
C LEU A 123 -6.18 3.18 -12.66
N ALA A 124 -6.69 2.14 -13.34
CA ALA A 124 -6.18 0.77 -13.27
C ALA A 124 -6.12 0.24 -11.82
N GLY A 125 -7.07 0.65 -10.97
CA GLY A 125 -7.00 0.48 -9.52
C GLY A 125 -7.30 -0.92 -8.98
N THR A 126 -7.55 -1.93 -9.81
CA THR A 126 -7.89 -3.29 -9.33
C THR A 126 -6.70 -4.07 -8.76
N GLY A 127 -5.48 -3.58 -8.94
CA GLY A 127 -4.28 -4.18 -8.35
C GLY A 127 -4.09 -3.83 -6.87
N PRO A 128 -3.13 -4.48 -6.18
CA PRO A 128 -2.90 -4.31 -4.74
C PRO A 128 -2.80 -2.86 -4.26
N VAL A 129 -1.94 -2.05 -4.90
CA VAL A 129 -1.77 -0.64 -4.50
C VAL A 129 -3.04 0.17 -4.74
N GLY A 130 -3.73 -0.08 -5.87
CA GLY A 130 -4.94 0.64 -6.24
C GLY A 130 -6.10 0.41 -5.27
N VAL A 131 -6.33 -0.84 -4.87
CA VAL A 131 -7.40 -1.18 -3.91
C VAL A 131 -7.10 -0.58 -2.53
N ARG A 132 -5.83 -0.57 -2.09
CA ARG A 132 -5.42 0.07 -0.84
C ARG A 132 -5.59 1.59 -0.88
N ALA A 133 -5.19 2.22 -1.98
CA ALA A 133 -5.40 3.66 -2.17
C ALA A 133 -6.88 4.03 -2.15
N ALA A 134 -7.76 3.20 -2.72
CA ALA A 134 -9.20 3.42 -2.69
C ALA A 134 -9.77 3.42 -1.27
N VAL A 135 -9.35 2.49 -0.41
CA VAL A 135 -9.73 2.49 1.01
C VAL A 135 -9.27 3.79 1.69
N LEU A 136 -8.00 4.18 1.49
CA LEU A 136 -7.45 5.37 2.14
C LEU A 136 -8.13 6.67 1.69
N PHE A 137 -8.44 6.82 0.39
CA PHE A 137 -9.22 7.96 -0.09
C PHE A 137 -10.61 8.00 0.52
N ALA A 138 -11.29 6.85 0.63
CA ALA A 138 -12.61 6.78 1.26
C ALA A 138 -12.54 7.15 2.76
N ARG A 139 -11.48 6.75 3.46
CA ARG A 139 -11.24 7.11 4.87
C ARG A 139 -10.91 8.59 5.06
N GLU A 140 -10.30 9.23 4.08
CA GLU A 140 -10.11 10.68 4.00
C GLU A 140 -11.38 11.44 3.55
N GLY A 141 -12.51 10.73 3.42
CA GLY A 141 -13.81 11.33 3.11
C GLY A 141 -14.00 11.73 1.66
N ALA A 142 -13.19 11.20 0.73
CA ALA A 142 -13.38 11.39 -0.70
C ALA A 142 -14.47 10.46 -1.25
N SER A 143 -15.17 10.91 -2.29
CA SER A 143 -15.98 10.06 -3.16
C SER A 143 -15.05 9.35 -4.15
N VAL A 144 -14.98 8.01 -4.06
CA VAL A 144 -13.95 7.23 -4.76
C VAL A 144 -14.50 6.53 -5.99
N THR A 145 -13.79 6.66 -7.11
CA THR A 145 -14.01 5.89 -8.33
C THR A 145 -12.77 5.03 -8.62
N LEU A 146 -12.98 3.75 -8.91
CA LEU A 146 -11.91 2.79 -9.22
C LEU A 146 -12.12 2.23 -10.62
N SER A 147 -11.10 2.34 -11.47
CA SER A 147 -11.19 1.89 -12.86
C SER A 147 -10.48 0.57 -13.15
N SER A 148 -10.99 -0.11 -14.17
CA SER A 148 -10.39 -1.29 -14.79
C SER A 148 -10.63 -1.26 -16.29
N ARG A 149 -9.90 -2.07 -17.05
CA ARG A 149 -10.18 -2.28 -18.49
C ARG A 149 -11.45 -3.12 -18.75
N SER A 150 -12.02 -3.73 -17.72
CA SER A 150 -13.28 -4.48 -17.75
C SER A 150 -14.13 -4.03 -16.56
N ILE A 151 -15.40 -3.71 -16.82
CA ILE A 151 -16.34 -3.29 -15.78
C ILE A 151 -16.53 -4.37 -14.71
N GLU A 152 -16.57 -5.64 -15.11
CA GLU A 152 -16.76 -6.78 -14.19
C GLU A 152 -15.62 -6.85 -13.17
N ARG A 153 -14.37 -6.68 -13.62
CA ARG A 153 -13.21 -6.63 -12.71
C ARG A 153 -13.27 -5.45 -11.75
N ALA A 154 -13.75 -4.28 -12.20
CA ALA A 154 -13.92 -3.14 -11.32
C ALA A 154 -15.02 -3.40 -10.28
N GLN A 155 -16.14 -3.97 -10.68
CA GLN A 155 -17.25 -4.34 -9.79
C GLN A 155 -16.81 -5.33 -8.72
N VAL A 156 -16.16 -6.43 -9.12
CA VAL A 156 -15.63 -7.43 -8.17
C VAL A 156 -14.65 -6.80 -7.17
N ALA A 157 -13.79 -5.88 -7.63
CA ALA A 157 -12.89 -5.17 -6.72
C ALA A 157 -13.66 -4.27 -5.73
N CYS A 158 -14.67 -3.53 -6.19
CA CYS A 158 -15.49 -2.66 -5.32
C CYS A 158 -16.34 -3.47 -4.33
N GLU A 159 -16.90 -4.60 -4.73
CA GLU A 159 -17.60 -5.53 -3.84
C GLU A 159 -16.69 -6.06 -2.74
N ARG A 160 -15.45 -6.45 -3.09
CA ARG A 160 -14.44 -6.86 -2.11
C ARG A 160 -14.08 -5.74 -1.15
N LEU A 161 -13.92 -4.51 -1.66
CA LEU A 161 -13.65 -3.33 -0.84
C LEU A 161 -14.78 -3.06 0.16
N LYS A 162 -16.04 -3.16 -0.27
CA LYS A 162 -17.22 -3.04 0.58
C LYS A 162 -17.27 -4.15 1.63
N ALA A 163 -17.13 -5.40 1.22
CA ALA A 163 -17.21 -6.55 2.13
C ALA A 163 -16.11 -6.55 3.19
N ARG A 164 -14.89 -6.14 2.82
CA ARG A 164 -13.73 -6.22 3.71
C ARG A 164 -13.48 -4.97 4.54
N PHE A 165 -13.64 -3.79 3.94
CA PHE A 165 -13.30 -2.52 4.57
C PHE A 165 -14.53 -1.64 4.82
N GLY A 166 -15.74 -2.04 4.39
CA GLY A 166 -16.94 -1.23 4.56
C GLY A 166 -16.88 0.11 3.82
N VAL A 167 -16.13 0.19 2.73
CA VAL A 167 -16.03 1.41 1.89
C VAL A 167 -16.86 1.25 0.62
N GLU A 168 -17.63 2.28 0.29
CA GLU A 168 -18.35 2.38 -0.98
C GLU A 168 -17.43 2.99 -2.04
N VAL A 169 -17.25 2.30 -3.16
CA VAL A 169 -16.41 2.73 -4.27
C VAL A 169 -17.16 2.52 -5.57
N THR A 170 -17.16 3.51 -6.45
CA THR A 170 -17.82 3.42 -7.75
C THR A 170 -16.92 2.73 -8.78
N PRO A 171 -17.31 1.58 -9.35
CA PRO A 171 -16.56 0.93 -10.42
C PRO A 171 -16.77 1.66 -11.74
N VAL A 172 -15.72 1.78 -12.56
CA VAL A 172 -15.84 2.31 -13.92
C VAL A 172 -14.94 1.55 -14.91
N GLU A 173 -15.41 1.40 -16.14
CA GLU A 173 -14.57 0.87 -17.21
C GLU A 173 -13.77 1.99 -17.89
N ALA A 174 -12.45 1.79 -17.95
CA ALA A 174 -11.49 2.66 -18.64
C ALA A 174 -10.56 1.79 -19.51
N LYS A 175 -11.06 1.33 -20.66
CA LYS A 175 -10.32 0.48 -21.60
C LYS A 175 -9.49 1.27 -22.63
N ASN A 176 -9.91 2.49 -22.93
CA ASN A 176 -9.31 3.38 -23.93
C ASN A 176 -9.35 4.83 -23.42
N GLU A 177 -8.76 5.75 -24.17
CA GLU A 177 -8.69 7.18 -23.81
C GLU A 177 -10.05 7.79 -23.51
N GLY A 178 -11.08 7.47 -24.30
CA GLY A 178 -12.45 7.94 -24.04
C GLY A 178 -13.01 7.44 -22.72
N GLY A 179 -12.72 6.18 -22.34
CA GLY A 179 -13.08 5.63 -21.03
C GLY A 179 -12.31 6.29 -19.88
N VAL A 180 -11.01 6.55 -20.07
CA VAL A 180 -10.19 7.28 -19.09
C VAL A 180 -10.70 8.70 -18.88
N ALA A 181 -11.06 9.41 -19.96
CA ALA A 181 -11.63 10.76 -19.88
C ALA A 181 -12.96 10.78 -19.12
N ARG A 182 -13.88 9.83 -19.38
CA ARG A 182 -15.12 9.69 -18.62
C ARG A 182 -14.89 9.35 -17.15
N ALA A 183 -13.93 8.47 -16.85
CA ALA A 183 -13.61 8.12 -15.47
C ALA A 183 -13.13 9.36 -14.67
N LEU A 184 -12.40 10.27 -15.32
CA LEU A 184 -11.86 11.49 -14.74
C LEU A 184 -12.83 12.66 -14.66
N GLU A 185 -14.02 12.60 -15.26
CA GLU A 185 -14.97 13.71 -15.27
C GLU A 185 -15.21 14.26 -13.85
N GLY A 186 -14.97 15.56 -13.63
CA GLY A 186 -15.12 16.18 -12.30
C GLY A 186 -14.14 15.71 -11.22
N ALA A 187 -13.18 14.84 -11.54
CA ALA A 187 -12.14 14.40 -10.61
C ALA A 187 -11.27 15.58 -10.18
N GLN A 188 -10.90 15.58 -8.90
CA GLN A 188 -10.00 16.59 -8.31
C GLN A 188 -8.65 15.99 -7.96
N VAL A 189 -8.60 14.67 -7.74
CA VAL A 189 -7.37 13.94 -7.46
C VAL A 189 -7.34 12.61 -8.21
N CYS A 190 -6.18 12.22 -8.72
CA CYS A 190 -6.01 10.97 -9.46
C CYS A 190 -4.77 10.18 -9.00
N VAL A 191 -4.89 8.85 -8.90
CA VAL A 191 -3.76 7.93 -8.78
C VAL A 191 -3.76 6.95 -9.95
N THR A 192 -2.64 6.77 -10.63
CA THR A 192 -2.47 5.68 -11.61
C THR A 192 -1.76 4.49 -10.95
N ALA A 193 -2.44 3.35 -10.92
CA ALA A 193 -1.94 2.09 -10.35
C ALA A 193 -1.81 0.99 -11.42
N GLY A 194 -1.39 1.39 -12.62
CA GLY A 194 -1.20 0.49 -13.76
C GLY A 194 -0.03 -0.47 -13.60
N ALA A 195 0.03 -1.45 -14.50
CA ALA A 195 1.18 -2.33 -14.61
C ALA A 195 2.45 -1.55 -14.97
N ALA A 196 3.61 -2.10 -14.62
CA ALA A 196 4.90 -1.54 -14.98
C ALA A 196 5.00 -1.30 -16.50
N GLY A 197 5.56 -0.17 -16.91
CA GLY A 197 5.79 0.16 -18.33
C GLY A 197 4.50 0.39 -19.12
N THR A 198 3.42 0.80 -18.47
CA THR A 198 2.13 1.06 -19.13
C THR A 198 1.62 2.46 -18.82
N THR A 199 1.44 3.28 -19.86
CA THR A 199 0.72 4.55 -19.76
C THR A 199 -0.78 4.31 -19.59
N VAL A 200 -1.37 4.88 -18.56
CA VAL A 200 -2.82 4.78 -18.26
C VAL A 200 -3.50 6.14 -18.39
N LEU A 201 -2.78 7.23 -18.16
CA LEU A 201 -3.30 8.59 -18.21
C LEU A 201 -2.52 9.46 -19.22
N PRO A 202 -2.99 9.56 -20.47
CA PRO A 202 -2.39 10.41 -21.50
C PRO A 202 -2.44 11.90 -21.15
N ARG A 203 -1.42 12.66 -21.59
CA ARG A 203 -1.30 14.10 -21.35
C ARG A 203 -2.42 14.91 -21.96
N ALA A 204 -2.91 14.47 -23.12
CA ALA A 204 -4.06 15.10 -23.78
C ALA A 204 -5.32 15.12 -22.90
N ILE A 205 -5.46 14.17 -21.96
CA ILE A 205 -6.61 14.08 -21.04
C ILE A 205 -6.35 14.91 -19.78
N TRP A 206 -5.26 14.65 -19.07
CA TRP A 206 -5.05 15.28 -17.76
C TRP A 206 -4.61 16.73 -17.86
N GLY A 207 -3.86 17.10 -18.90
CA GLY A 207 -3.21 18.41 -18.98
C GLY A 207 -4.19 19.57 -19.01
N LYS A 208 -5.28 19.41 -19.76
CA LYS A 208 -6.36 20.40 -19.87
C LYS A 208 -7.54 20.12 -18.93
N HIS A 209 -7.44 19.14 -18.05
CA HIS A 209 -8.54 18.77 -17.17
C HIS A 209 -8.83 19.88 -16.15
N ALA A 210 -10.02 20.50 -16.23
CA ALA A 210 -10.34 21.74 -15.53
C ALA A 210 -10.39 21.60 -14.00
N THR A 211 -10.85 20.45 -13.49
CA THR A 211 -11.06 20.25 -12.05
C THR A 211 -9.94 19.50 -11.36
N LEU A 212 -9.04 18.86 -12.12
CA LEU A 212 -7.98 18.02 -11.55
C LEU A 212 -6.93 18.93 -10.93
N LYS A 213 -6.58 18.70 -9.65
CA LYS A 213 -5.66 19.54 -8.87
C LYS A 213 -4.37 18.83 -8.51
N ALA A 214 -4.43 17.54 -8.23
CA ALA A 214 -3.26 16.75 -7.87
C ALA A 214 -3.32 15.33 -8.47
N MET A 215 -2.16 14.77 -8.78
CA MET A 215 -2.07 13.41 -9.28
C MET A 215 -0.77 12.71 -8.86
N ALA A 216 -0.85 11.39 -8.68
CA ALA A 216 0.30 10.57 -8.36
C ALA A 216 0.36 9.32 -9.26
N ASP A 217 1.56 8.97 -9.68
CA ASP A 217 1.84 7.72 -10.36
C ASP A 217 2.64 6.79 -9.45
N VAL A 218 2.33 5.49 -9.48
CA VAL A 218 3.12 4.46 -8.78
C VAL A 218 3.91 3.56 -9.74
N ASN A 219 3.80 3.77 -11.05
CA ASN A 219 4.65 3.09 -12.04
C ASN A 219 6.00 3.79 -12.20
N ALA A 220 7.09 3.14 -11.79
CA ALA A 220 8.44 3.65 -11.96
C ALA A 220 9.13 3.19 -13.26
N VAL A 221 8.50 2.30 -14.02
CA VAL A 221 9.08 1.70 -15.23
C VAL A 221 8.54 2.44 -16.47
N PRO A 222 9.41 3.03 -17.32
CA PRO A 222 8.97 3.67 -18.55
C PRO A 222 8.29 2.71 -19.54
N PRO A 223 7.29 3.18 -20.31
CA PRO A 223 6.62 4.48 -20.14
C PRO A 223 5.85 4.57 -18.82
N LEU A 224 5.85 5.75 -18.21
CA LEU A 224 5.19 6.01 -16.93
C LEU A 224 3.66 5.91 -17.06
N GLY A 225 2.98 5.68 -15.94
CA GLY A 225 1.52 5.60 -15.87
C GLY A 225 0.83 6.90 -16.23
N ILE A 226 1.41 8.03 -15.87
CA ILE A 226 0.98 9.37 -16.31
C ILE A 226 1.96 9.87 -17.37
N GLU A 227 1.45 10.24 -18.54
CA GLU A 227 2.29 10.76 -19.60
C GLU A 227 2.69 12.22 -19.34
N GLY A 228 3.94 12.60 -19.64
CA GLY A 228 4.42 13.99 -19.56
C GLY A 228 4.87 14.45 -18.17
N ILE A 229 5.01 13.51 -17.23
CA ILE A 229 5.57 13.73 -15.89
C ILE A 229 6.96 13.06 -15.79
N GLU A 230 7.72 13.39 -14.75
CA GLU A 230 8.96 12.68 -14.42
C GLU A 230 8.74 11.75 -13.24
N ALA A 231 9.43 10.60 -13.23
CA ALA A 231 9.34 9.66 -12.12
C ALA A 231 9.79 10.29 -10.79
N THR A 232 10.68 11.28 -10.84
CA THR A 232 11.22 12.02 -9.69
C THR A 232 10.34 13.18 -9.23
N ASP A 233 9.23 13.49 -9.93
CA ASP A 233 8.34 14.59 -9.56
C ASP A 233 7.82 14.40 -8.13
N LYS A 234 7.92 15.45 -7.32
CA LYS A 234 7.61 15.41 -5.88
C LYS A 234 6.82 16.64 -5.45
N GLY A 235 5.57 16.71 -5.90
CA GLY A 235 4.67 17.84 -5.60
C GLY A 235 5.02 19.09 -6.41
N ILE A 236 5.71 18.89 -7.53
CA ILE A 236 5.98 19.98 -8.47
C ILE A 236 4.71 20.32 -9.25
N GLU A 237 4.65 21.52 -9.78
CA GLU A 237 3.50 21.95 -10.58
C GLU A 237 3.75 21.68 -12.06
N ARG A 238 2.79 21.02 -12.71
CA ARG A 238 2.73 20.84 -14.17
C ARG A 238 1.32 21.14 -14.64
N GLU A 239 1.18 22.05 -15.60
CA GLU A 239 -0.12 22.39 -16.20
C GLU A 239 -1.20 22.71 -15.14
N GLY A 240 -0.79 23.46 -14.11
CA GLY A 240 -1.64 23.88 -12.99
C GLY A 240 -1.97 22.80 -11.96
N LYS A 241 -1.26 21.66 -11.97
CA LYS A 241 -1.53 20.49 -11.13
C LYS A 241 -0.31 20.08 -10.32
N LYS A 242 -0.52 19.66 -9.07
CA LYS A 242 0.53 19.06 -8.24
C LYS A 242 0.76 17.61 -8.67
N VAL A 243 2.00 17.27 -9.02
CA VAL A 243 2.34 15.97 -9.58
C VAL A 243 3.35 15.23 -8.72
N PHE A 244 3.10 13.95 -8.49
CA PHE A 244 4.03 13.02 -7.86
C PHE A 244 4.31 11.85 -8.81
N GLY A 245 5.56 11.70 -9.22
CA GLY A 245 6.03 10.51 -9.93
C GLY A 245 6.31 9.37 -8.96
N ALA A 246 6.52 8.16 -9.50
CA ALA A 246 6.68 6.95 -8.69
C ALA A 246 7.90 6.97 -7.76
N LEU A 247 8.99 7.67 -8.10
CA LEU A 247 10.14 7.85 -7.19
C LEU A 247 9.88 8.97 -6.17
N GLY A 248 9.07 9.97 -6.51
CA GLY A 248 8.59 10.97 -5.55
C GLY A 248 7.69 10.37 -4.46
N VAL A 249 6.82 9.43 -4.85
CA VAL A 249 6.04 8.57 -3.94
C VAL A 249 6.97 7.58 -3.22
N GLY A 250 7.82 6.89 -3.98
CA GLY A 250 8.75 5.86 -3.51
C GLY A 250 9.67 6.36 -2.40
N GLY A 251 10.13 7.61 -2.49
CA GLY A 251 10.92 8.25 -1.44
C GLY A 251 10.18 8.35 -0.09
N LEU A 252 8.87 8.62 -0.08
CA LEU A 252 8.07 8.57 1.16
C LEU A 252 7.80 7.12 1.57
N LYS A 253 7.43 6.26 0.62
CA LYS A 253 7.20 4.82 0.85
C LYS A 253 8.36 4.18 1.61
N MET A 254 9.60 4.46 1.20
CA MET A 254 10.79 3.94 1.87
C MET A 254 10.93 4.44 3.30
N LYS A 255 10.64 5.72 3.56
CA LYS A 255 10.66 6.27 4.92
C LYS A 255 9.57 5.64 5.80
N VAL A 256 8.36 5.47 5.26
CA VAL A 256 7.24 4.82 5.96
C VAL A 256 7.60 3.39 6.30
N HIS A 257 8.10 2.62 5.33
CA HIS A 257 8.47 1.22 5.55
C HIS A 257 9.55 1.10 6.66
N LYS A 258 10.63 1.90 6.59
CA LYS A 258 11.67 1.92 7.62
C LYS A 258 11.13 2.35 8.99
N ALA A 259 10.26 3.36 9.04
CA ALA A 259 9.64 3.81 10.28
C ALA A 259 8.74 2.72 10.90
N CYS A 260 7.95 2.02 10.11
CA CYS A 260 7.14 0.90 10.58
C CYS A 260 8.00 -0.25 11.12
N MET A 261 9.12 -0.58 10.45
CA MET A 261 10.08 -1.57 10.94
C MET A 261 10.65 -1.22 12.31
N VAL A 262 11.00 0.04 12.53
CA VAL A 262 11.46 0.51 13.85
C VAL A 262 10.34 0.34 14.89
N ARG A 263 9.12 0.76 14.57
CA ARG A 263 7.96 0.69 15.47
C ARG A 263 7.61 -0.73 15.91
N LEU A 264 7.83 -1.73 15.06
CA LEU A 264 7.63 -3.14 15.40
C LEU A 264 8.38 -3.55 16.68
N PHE A 265 9.54 -2.93 16.95
CA PHE A 265 10.38 -3.26 18.10
C PHE A 265 10.18 -2.35 19.32
N GLU A 266 9.28 -1.37 19.24
CA GLU A 266 8.99 -0.46 20.36
C GLU A 266 8.00 -1.08 21.35
N ARG A 267 7.13 -1.95 20.86
CA ARG A 267 6.09 -2.67 21.60
C ARG A 267 5.95 -4.10 21.05
N ASN A 268 5.12 -4.93 21.67
CA ASN A 268 4.87 -6.30 21.21
C ASN A 268 3.40 -6.57 20.84
N ASP A 269 2.59 -5.52 20.73
CA ASP A 269 1.14 -5.59 20.54
C ASP A 269 0.66 -4.74 19.34
N GLN A 270 1.57 -4.29 18.47
CA GLN A 270 1.20 -3.49 17.30
C GLN A 270 0.79 -4.37 16.13
N VAL A 271 -0.20 -3.93 15.36
CA VAL A 271 -0.54 -4.50 14.06
C VAL A 271 -0.46 -3.38 13.02
N LEU A 272 0.65 -3.34 12.29
CA LEU A 272 0.93 -2.39 11.23
C LEU A 272 0.41 -2.94 9.90
N ASP A 273 -0.89 -2.77 9.67
CA ASP A 273 -1.54 -2.96 8.37
C ASP A 273 -1.94 -1.58 7.79
N LEU A 274 -2.77 -1.54 6.75
CA LEU A 274 -3.09 -0.35 5.94
C LEU A 274 -3.30 0.94 6.74
N GLU A 275 -4.24 0.97 7.68
CA GLU A 275 -4.60 2.22 8.41
C GLU A 275 -3.48 2.68 9.36
N ALA A 276 -2.82 1.75 10.05
CA ALA A 276 -1.69 2.06 10.92
C ALA A 276 -0.47 2.55 10.11
N ILE A 277 -0.18 1.89 8.98
CA ILE A 277 0.85 2.31 8.03
C ILE A 277 0.54 3.69 7.46
N TYR A 278 -0.72 3.97 7.15
CA TYR A 278 -1.15 5.29 6.69
C TYR A 278 -0.97 6.37 7.75
N SER A 279 -1.30 6.08 9.01
CA SER A 279 -1.02 6.98 10.14
C SER A 279 0.47 7.31 10.24
N VAL A 280 1.36 6.32 10.07
CA VAL A 280 2.81 6.56 9.98
C VAL A 280 3.13 7.50 8.81
N ALA A 281 2.56 7.25 7.62
CA ALA A 281 2.78 8.08 6.45
C ALA A 281 2.33 9.53 6.62
N ARG A 282 1.24 9.78 7.36
CA ARG A 282 0.75 11.14 7.66
C ARG A 282 1.59 11.87 8.70
N SER A 283 2.40 11.15 9.48
CA SER A 283 3.32 11.73 10.46
C SER A 283 4.71 12.11 9.90
N LEU A 284 4.99 11.81 8.63
CA LEU A 284 6.30 11.98 7.96
C LEU A 284 6.26 13.00 6.82
#